data_AF-A0A7X4XQJ3-F1
#
_entry.id   AF-A0A7X4XQJ3-F1
#
_cell.length_a   1.000
_cell.length_b   1.000
_cell.length_c   1.000
_cell.angle_alpha   90.00
_cell.angle_beta   90.00
_cell.angle_gamma   90.00
#
_symmetry.space_group_name_H-M   'P 1'
#
loop_
_entity.id
_entity.type
_entity.pdbx_description
1 polymer ?
#
loop_
_entity_poly.entity_id
_entity_poly.type
_entity_poly.pdbx_seq_one_letter_code
_entity_poly.pdbx_strand_id
1 'polypeptide(L)' 'MLTKLYIKSRLLLDSFAHDQRGVTAIEYAIIGVAISAIVLAVFSGDGPDSLQGSLKAAFTKITTNINNAE' A
#
# COMPACT_ATOMS: atom_id res chain seq x y z
N MET A 1 44.91 -14.35 16.90
CA MET A 1 43.77 -14.83 16.08
C MET A 1 42.47 -14.86 16.88
N LEU A 2 42.49 -15.40 18.11
CA LEU A 2 41.32 -15.47 19.00
C LEU A 2 40.65 -14.12 19.29
N THR A 3 41.43 -13.06 19.54
CA THR A 3 40.88 -11.71 19.78
C THR A 3 40.14 -11.15 18.56
N LYS A 4 40.64 -11.42 17.34
CA LYS A 4 39.95 -11.03 16.10
C LYS A 4 38.63 -11.78 15.95
N LEU A 5 38.59 -13.06 16.31
CA LEU A 5 37.37 -13.86 16.31
C LEU A 5 36.36 -13.32 17.32
N TYR A 6 36.81 -13.06 18.56
CA TYR A 6 35.98 -12.47 19.63
C TYR A 6 35.35 -11.13 19.21
N ILE A 7 36.14 -10.23 18.63
CA ILE A 7 35.65 -8.93 18.15
C ILE A 7 34.62 -9.11 17.04
N LYS A 8 34.88 -9.99 16.06
CA LYS A 8 33.94 -10.27 14.96
C LYS A 8 32.63 -10.86 15.48
N SER A 9 32.68 -11.80 16.41
CA SER A 9 31.48 -12.39 17.03
C SER A 9 30.67 -11.33 17.79
N ARG A 10 31.32 -10.45 18.54
CA ARG A 10 30.65 -9.37 19.29
C ARG A 10 29.99 -8.35 18.36
N LEU A 11 30.64 -8.00 17.25
CA LEU A 11 30.07 -7.12 16.23
C LEU A 11 28.84 -7.75 15.51
N LEU A 12 28.87 -9.05 15.24
CA LEU A 12 27.74 -9.74 14.64
C LEU A 12 26.52 -9.78 15.57
N LEU A 13 26.74 -10.07 16.85
CA LEU A 13 25.65 -10.06 17.85
C LEU A 13 25.07 -8.66 18.04
N ASP A 14 25.91 -7.63 18.04
CA ASP A 14 25.47 -6.25 18.12
C ASP A 14 24.64 -5.85 16.88
N SER A 15 25.12 -6.18 15.68
CA SER A 15 24.37 -5.95 14.43
C SER A 15 23.05 -6.71 14.39
N PHE A 16 23.03 -7.98 14.84
CA PHE A 16 21.82 -8.80 14.90
C PHE A 16 20.79 -8.26 15.91
N ALA A 17 21.24 -7.82 17.09
CA ALA A 17 20.35 -7.25 18.10
C ALA A 17 19.70 -5.93 17.66
N HIS A 18 20.38 -5.19 16.76
CA HIS A 18 19.87 -3.94 16.19
C HIS A 18 19.28 -4.12 14.77
N ASP A 19 19.11 -5.36 14.30
CA ASP A 19 18.53 -5.61 12.98
C ASP A 19 17.01 -5.34 13.00
N GLN A 20 16.63 -4.19 12.47
CA GLN A 20 15.22 -3.77 12.39
C GLN A 20 14.55 -4.20 11.09
N ARG A 21 15.26 -4.88 10.17
CA ARG A 21 14.69 -5.25 8.85
C ARG A 21 13.43 -6.09 8.96
N GLY A 22 13.35 -6.96 9.98
CA GLY A 22 12.16 -7.77 10.27
C GLY A 22 10.98 -6.95 10.79
N VAL A 23 11.24 -6.00 11.70
CA VAL A 23 10.21 -5.09 12.25
C VAL A 23 9.69 -4.17 11.14
N THR A 24 10.57 -3.61 10.35
CA THR A 24 10.20 -2.76 9.21
C THR A 24 9.39 -3.53 8.17
N ALA A 25 9.72 -4.79 7.91
CA ALA A 25 8.95 -5.61 6.97
C ALA A 25 7.51 -5.85 7.44
N ILE A 26 7.29 -6.12 8.73
CA ILE A 26 5.92 -6.33 9.26
C ILE A 26 5.11 -5.04 9.31
N GLU A 27 5.75 -3.89 9.57
CA GLU A 27 5.11 -2.58 9.49
C GLU A 27 4.60 -2.30 8.07
N TYR A 28 5.45 -2.48 7.05
CA TYR A 28 5.03 -2.29 5.66
C TYR A 28 3.94 -3.28 5.22
N ALA A 29 3.97 -4.52 5.71
CA ALA A 29 2.92 -5.49 5.44
C ALA A 29 1.55 -5.01 5.97
N ILE A 30 1.50 -4.50 7.20
CA ILE A 30 0.26 -3.97 7.81
C ILE A 30 -0.19 -2.69 7.11
N ILE A 31 0.73 -1.80 6.75
CA ILE A 31 0.43 -0.60 5.95
C ILE A 31 -0.22 -1.01 4.62
N GLY A 32 0.28 -2.05 3.95
CA GLY A 32 -0.30 -2.59 2.73
C GLY A 32 -1.76 -3.02 2.93
N VAL A 33 -2.06 -3.76 3.98
CA VAL A 33 -3.44 -4.17 4.33
C VAL A 33 -4.35 -2.96 4.55
N ALA A 34 -3.87 -1.94 5.27
CA ALA A 34 -4.64 -0.73 5.54
C ALA A 34 -4.93 0.06 4.24
N ILE A 35 -3.92 0.22 3.37
CA ILE A 35 -4.10 0.89 2.07
C ILE A 35 -5.11 0.10 1.21
N SER A 36 -5.01 -1.22 1.16
CA SER A 36 -5.97 -2.05 0.41
C SER A 36 -7.40 -1.86 0.90
N ALA A 37 -7.63 -1.77 2.22
CA ALA A 37 -8.95 -1.52 2.78
C ALA A 37 -9.49 -0.13 2.42
N ILE A 38 -8.64 0.91 2.43
CA ILE A 38 -9.03 2.27 2.03
C ILE A 38 -9.39 2.31 0.55
N VAL A 39 -8.55 1.73 -0.32
CA VAL A 39 -8.83 1.64 -1.76
C VAL A 39 -10.16 0.92 -1.97
N LEU A 40 -10.38 -0.22 -1.32
CA LEU A 40 -11.65 -0.92 -1.40
C LEU A 40 -12.82 -0.02 -0.97
N ALA A 41 -12.72 0.68 0.16
CA ALA A 41 -13.79 1.56 0.64
C ALA A 41 -14.11 2.71 -0.33
N VAL A 42 -13.08 3.33 -0.92
CA VAL A 42 -13.25 4.42 -1.90
C VAL A 42 -13.95 3.94 -3.17
N PHE A 43 -13.61 2.73 -3.64
CA PHE A 43 -14.13 2.18 -4.89
C PHE A 43 -15.38 1.31 -4.73
N SER A 44 -15.75 0.86 -3.53
CA SER A 44 -16.93 0.01 -3.29
C SER A 44 -18.21 0.81 -3.02
N GLY A 45 -18.13 2.13 -2.88
CA GLY A 45 -19.29 2.96 -2.63
C GLY A 45 -20.19 3.04 -3.87
N ASP A 46 -21.40 2.48 -3.79
CA ASP A 46 -22.46 2.72 -4.77
C ASP A 46 -23.35 3.87 -4.29
N GLY A 47 -23.07 5.07 -4.80
CA GLY A 47 -23.85 6.27 -4.50
C GLY A 47 -23.51 7.39 -5.48
N PRO A 48 -24.41 8.36 -5.70
CA PRO A 48 -24.17 9.46 -6.64
C PRO A 48 -22.96 10.32 -6.23
N ASP A 49 -22.69 10.46 -4.93
CA ASP A 49 -21.57 11.22 -4.38
C ASP A 49 -20.29 10.39 -4.21
N SER A 50 -20.31 9.10 -4.57
CA SER A 50 -19.10 8.27 -4.52
C SER A 50 -18.20 8.55 -5.73
N LEU A 51 -16.92 8.19 -5.62
CA LEU A 51 -15.99 8.28 -6.75
C LEU A 51 -16.49 7.43 -7.93
N GLN A 52 -16.96 6.21 -7.67
CA GLN A 52 -17.56 5.33 -8.68
C GLN A 52 -18.78 5.97 -9.34
N GLY A 53 -19.70 6.55 -8.56
CA GLY A 53 -20.89 7.22 -9.08
C GLY A 53 -20.56 8.42 -9.95
N SER A 54 -19.61 9.24 -9.51
CA SER A 54 -19.13 10.41 -10.26
C SER A 54 -18.49 10.03 -11.59
N LEU A 55 -17.62 9.00 -11.59
CA LEU A 55 -17.01 8.48 -12.81
C LEU A 55 -18.07 7.89 -13.76
N LYS A 56 -19.01 7.10 -13.23
CA LYS A 56 -20.11 6.54 -14.02
C LYS A 56 -20.95 7.64 -14.67
N ALA A 57 -21.31 8.68 -13.92
CA ALA A 57 -22.08 9.81 -14.42
C ALA A 57 -21.33 10.58 -15.53
N ALA A 58 -20.01 10.78 -15.37
CA ALA A 58 -19.19 11.40 -16.40
C ALA A 58 -19.15 10.58 -17.70
N PHE A 59 -18.92 9.26 -17.59
CA PHE A 59 -18.94 8.38 -18.76
C PHE A 59 -20.32 8.29 -19.41
N THR A 60 -21.41 8.24 -18.63
CA THR A 60 -22.76 8.29 -19.17
C THR A 60 -22.99 9.56 -19.98
N LYS A 61 -22.56 10.73 -19.49
CA LYS A 61 -22.68 11.99 -20.24
C LYS A 61 -21.91 11.95 -21.57
N ILE A 62 -20.71 11.38 -21.57
CA ILE A 62 -19.91 11.20 -22.80
C ILE A 62 -20.68 10.32 -23.79
N THR A 63 -21.15 9.15 -23.36
CA THR A 63 -21.93 8.23 -24.20
C THR A 63 -23.19 8.88 -24.74
N THR A 64 -23.94 9.63 -23.92
CA THR A 64 -25.14 10.36 -24.37
C THR A 64 -24.79 11.40 -25.44
N ASN A 65 -23.72 12.16 -25.27
CA ASN A 65 -23.32 13.16 -26.27
C ASN A 65 -22.91 12.52 -27.59
N ILE A 66 -22.24 11.37 -27.55
CA ILE A 66 -21.89 10.60 -28.75
C ILE A 66 -23.15 10.13 -29.48
N ASN A 67 -24.07 9.47 -28.76
CA ASN A 67 -25.28 8.93 -29.36
C ASN A 67 -26.23 10.03 -29.90
N ASN A 68 -26.22 11.22 -29.31
CA ASN A 68 -27.02 12.35 -29.79
C ASN A 68 -26.38 13.07 -30.99
N ALA A 69 -25.10 12.81 -31.28
CA ALA A 69 -24.40 13.37 -32.42
C ALA A 69 -24.48 12.48 -33.67
N GLU A 70 -24.88 11.21 -33.51
CA GLU A 70 -25.32 10.31 -34.59
C GLU A 70 -26.79 10.54 -34.95
#